data_AF-A0A5D9C3C5-F1
#
_entry.id   AF-A0A5D9C3C5-F1
#
_cell.length_a   1.000
_cell.length_b   1.000
_cell.length_c   1.000
_cell.angle_alpha   90.00
_cell.angle_beta   90.00
_cell.angle_gamma   90.00
#
_symmetry.space_group_name_H-M   'P 1'
#
loop_
_entity.id
_entity.type
_entity.pdbx_description
1 polymer ?
#
loop_
_entity_poly.entity_id
_entity_poly.type
_entity_poly.pdbx_seq_one_letter_code
_entity_poly.pdbx_strand_id
1 'polypeptide(L)'
;MPGFKAPDFNERTAAARAAKERMLDKFKARPVMDEATVAARQAAQAAREQAEAEKRAAKKIAQEEAKAARAEKAAAGKAPPRPALTEEEAKAIRDARYAARKQRKG
;
A
#
# COMPACT_ATOMS: atom_id res chain seq x y z
N MET A 1 38.72 -5.65 -29.12
CA MET A 1 38.29 -4.53 -28.25
C MET A 1 38.68 -4.88 -26.83
N PRO A 2 39.34 -4.00 -26.07
CA PRO A 2 39.60 -4.27 -24.65
C PRO A 2 38.25 -4.41 -23.92
N GLY A 3 38.08 -5.50 -23.17
CA GLY A 3 36.85 -5.77 -22.42
C GLY A 3 36.67 -4.77 -21.28
N PHE A 4 35.41 -4.43 -20.98
CA PHE A 4 35.07 -3.55 -19.87
C PHE A 4 35.57 -4.15 -18.55
N LYS A 5 36.30 -3.36 -17.77
CA LYS A 5 36.77 -3.75 -16.44
C LYS A 5 35.93 -3.05 -15.39
N ALA A 6 35.27 -3.83 -14.54
CA ALA A 6 34.47 -3.31 -13.45
C ALA A 6 35.38 -2.64 -12.41
N PRO A 7 34.97 -1.47 -11.87
CA PRO A 7 35.77 -0.79 -10.88
C PRO A 7 35.83 -1.58 -9.58
N ASP A 8 37.00 -1.57 -8.95
CA ASP A 8 37.20 -2.29 -7.69
C ASP A 8 36.53 -1.58 -6.49
N PHE A 9 36.69 -2.11 -5.28
CA PHE A 9 36.10 -1.49 -4.09
C PHE A 9 36.67 -0.09 -3.82
N ASN A 10 37.98 0.08 -3.93
CA ASN A 10 38.64 1.36 -3.65
C ASN A 10 38.20 2.42 -4.66
N GLU A 11 38.17 2.07 -5.95
CA GLU A 11 37.70 2.95 -7.03
C GLU A 11 36.24 3.37 -6.83
N ARG A 12 35.36 2.45 -6.41
CA ARG A 12 33.96 2.77 -6.08
C ARG A 12 33.85 3.70 -4.87
N THR A 13 34.62 3.48 -3.81
CA THR A 13 34.59 4.38 -2.64
C THR A 13 35.13 5.77 -2.96
N ALA A 14 36.20 5.87 -3.77
CA ALA A 14 36.75 7.14 -4.22
C ALA A 14 35.75 7.90 -5.09
N ALA A 15 35.08 7.23 -6.03
CA ALA A 15 34.03 7.82 -6.86
C ALA A 15 32.85 8.33 -6.02
N ALA A 16 32.43 7.59 -4.99
CA ALA A 16 31.36 8.02 -4.09
C ALA A 16 31.74 9.26 -3.28
N ARG A 17 32.97 9.34 -2.76
CA ARG A 17 33.48 10.53 -2.06
C ARG A 17 33.53 11.75 -2.98
N ALA A 18 34.12 11.60 -4.16
CA ALA A 18 34.19 12.66 -5.16
C ALA A 18 32.80 13.14 -5.60
N ALA A 19 31.82 12.24 -5.74
CA ALA A 19 30.44 12.60 -6.04
C ALA A 19 29.81 13.42 -4.89
N LYS A 20 30.04 13.01 -3.64
CA LYS A 20 29.55 13.75 -2.47
C LYS A 20 30.15 15.15 -2.39
N GLU A 21 31.46 15.28 -2.58
CA GLU A 21 32.16 16.57 -2.59
C GLU A 21 31.59 17.48 -3.68
N ARG A 22 31.46 16.99 -4.92
CA ARG A 22 30.85 17.76 -6.03
C ARG A 22 29.42 18.21 -5.72
N MET A 23 28.63 17.38 -5.04
CA MET A 23 27.27 17.77 -4.66
C MET A 23 27.26 18.83 -3.57
N LEU A 24 28.16 18.73 -2.59
CA LEU A 24 28.31 19.75 -1.56
C LEU A 24 28.80 21.08 -2.15
N ASP A 25 29.73 21.05 -3.09
CA ASP A 25 30.22 22.26 -3.76
C ASP A 25 29.12 22.91 -4.59
N LYS A 26 28.33 22.11 -5.34
CA LYS A 26 27.14 22.62 -6.05
C LYS A 26 26.10 23.19 -5.09
N PHE A 27 25.93 22.60 -3.91
CA PHE A 27 24.99 23.09 -2.91
C PHE A 27 25.45 24.42 -2.31
N LYS A 28 26.75 24.55 -1.98
CA LYS A 28 27.35 25.78 -1.48
C LYS A 28 27.35 26.90 -2.52
N ALA A 29 27.61 26.56 -3.78
CA ALA A 29 27.58 27.49 -4.91
C ALA A 29 26.15 27.85 -5.35
N ARG A 30 25.12 27.17 -4.82
CA ARG A 30 23.74 27.46 -5.18
C ARG A 30 23.38 28.86 -4.67
N PRO A 31 22.91 29.77 -5.53
CA PRO A 31 22.51 31.10 -5.09
C PRO A 31 21.40 30.99 -4.04
N VAL A 32 21.50 31.83 -3.01
CA VAL A 32 20.44 31.97 -2.01
C VAL A 32 19.17 32.39 -2.73
N MET A 33 18.09 31.67 -2.46
CA MET A 33 16.79 31.99 -3.04
C MET A 33 16.30 33.33 -2.49
N ASP A 34 15.76 34.16 -3.38
CA ASP A 34 15.21 35.47 -3.01
C ASP A 34 14.11 35.33 -1.94
N GLU A 35 14.08 36.26 -0.99
CA GLU A 35 13.21 36.22 0.19
C GLU A 35 11.72 36.15 -0.20
N ALA A 36 11.33 36.85 -1.27
CA ALA A 36 9.96 36.79 -1.79
C ALA A 36 9.59 35.38 -2.29
N THR A 37 10.54 34.67 -2.91
CA THR A 37 10.31 33.30 -3.39
C THR A 37 10.22 32.28 -2.25
N VAL A 38 10.96 32.51 -1.17
CA VAL A 38 10.90 31.68 0.05
C VAL A 38 9.56 31.88 0.74
N ALA A 39 9.13 33.14 0.93
CA ALA A 39 7.84 33.47 1.52
C ALA A 39 6.67 32.89 0.70
N ALA A 40 6.72 32.98 -0.64
CA ALA A 40 5.70 32.40 -1.51
C ALA A 40 5.62 30.87 -1.38
N ARG A 41 6.75 30.18 -1.24
CA ARG A 41 6.78 28.72 -1.02
C ARG A 41 6.23 28.33 0.35
N GLN A 42 6.57 29.07 1.39
CA GLN A 42 6.04 28.83 2.73
C GLN A 42 4.52 29.03 2.78
N ALA A 43 4.02 30.10 2.17
CA ALA A 43 2.58 30.34 2.05
C ALA A 43 1.87 29.22 1.26
N ALA A 44 2.46 28.77 0.15
CA ALA A 44 1.92 27.66 -0.64
C ALA A 44 1.94 26.32 0.13
N GLN A 45 2.96 26.09 0.96
CA GLN A 45 3.02 24.90 1.84
C GLN A 45 1.94 24.96 2.92
N ALA A 46 1.80 26.10 3.60
CA ALA A 46 0.77 26.29 4.62
C ALA A 46 -0.65 26.08 4.06
N ALA A 47 -0.93 26.62 2.87
CA ALA A 47 -2.22 26.42 2.20
C ALA A 47 -2.49 24.95 1.85
N ARG A 48 -1.47 24.21 1.40
CA ARG A 48 -1.58 22.77 1.12
C ARG A 48 -1.81 21.98 2.39
N GLU A 49 -1.11 22.29 3.47
CA GLU A 49 -1.27 21.61 4.76
C GLU A 49 -2.66 21.80 5.34
N GLN A 50 -3.22 23.02 5.25
CA GLN A 50 -4.59 23.31 5.65
C GLN A 50 -5.60 22.50 4.82
N ALA A 51 -5.47 22.52 3.50
CA ALA A 51 -6.34 21.75 2.61
C ALA A 51 -6.23 20.23 2.83
N GLU A 52 -5.05 19.71 3.15
CA GLU A 52 -4.87 18.31 3.49
C GLU A 52 -5.46 17.96 4.87
N ALA A 53 -5.35 18.85 5.85
CA ALA A 53 -5.94 18.66 7.17
C ALA A 53 -7.47 18.55 7.08
N GLU A 54 -8.11 19.43 6.30
CA GLU A 54 -9.55 19.38 6.03
C GLU A 54 -9.95 18.08 5.32
N LYS A 55 -9.22 17.68 4.28
CA LYS A 55 -9.45 16.40 3.57
C LYS A 55 -9.29 15.20 4.50
N ARG A 56 -8.30 15.21 5.39
CA ARG A 56 -8.09 14.14 6.37
C ARG A 56 -9.23 14.09 7.37
N ALA A 57 -9.74 15.23 7.84
CA ALA A 57 -10.90 15.29 8.73
C ALA A 57 -12.16 14.72 8.05
N ALA A 58 -12.47 15.15 6.83
CA ALA A 58 -13.61 14.64 6.06
C ALA A 58 -13.50 13.13 5.80
N LYS A 59 -12.30 12.64 5.46
CA LYS A 59 -12.06 11.21 5.23
C LYS A 59 -12.25 10.37 6.51
N LYS A 60 -11.87 10.90 7.68
CA LYS A 60 -12.09 10.21 8.96
C LYS A 60 -13.58 10.06 9.25
N ILE A 61 -14.38 11.12 9.06
CA ILE A 61 -15.83 11.07 9.26
C ILE A 61 -16.48 10.03 8.34
N ALA A 62 -16.16 10.08 7.04
CA ALA A 62 -16.69 9.12 6.06
C ALA A 62 -16.27 7.67 6.36
N GLN A 63 -15.07 7.45 6.90
CA GLN A 63 -14.61 6.12 7.30
C GLN A 63 -15.35 5.59 8.52
N GLU A 64 -15.62 6.43 9.52
CA GLU A 64 -16.38 6.03 10.71
C GLU A 64 -17.84 5.71 10.34
N GLU A 65 -18.47 6.51 9.49
CA GLU A 65 -19.81 6.22 8.96
C GLU A 65 -19.85 4.90 8.15
N ALA A 66 -18.85 4.68 7.30
CA ALA A 66 -18.75 3.44 6.52
C ALA A 66 -18.50 2.21 7.40
N LYS A 67 -17.74 2.35 8.51
CA LYS A 67 -17.53 1.28 9.49
C LYS A 67 -18.82 0.98 10.25
N ALA A 68 -19.55 1.99 10.70
CA ALA A 68 -20.83 1.82 11.37
C ALA A 68 -21.84 1.11 10.47
N ALA A 69 -21.99 1.56 9.23
CA ALA A 69 -22.88 0.91 8.25
C ALA A 69 -22.47 -0.54 7.92
N ARG A 70 -21.17 -0.85 7.91
CA ARG A 70 -20.67 -2.23 7.73
C ARG A 70 -20.94 -3.09 8.96
N ALA A 71 -20.78 -2.55 10.16
CA ALA A 71 -21.05 -3.27 11.40
C ALA A 71 -22.53 -3.63 11.53
N GLU A 72 -23.43 -2.69 11.20
CA GLU A 72 -24.88 -2.94 11.17
C GLU A 72 -25.26 -4.00 10.14
N LYS A 73 -24.70 -3.94 8.92
CA LYS A 73 -24.94 -4.97 7.90
C LYS A 73 -24.39 -6.34 8.29
N ALA A 74 -23.25 -6.39 8.96
CA ALA A 74 -22.67 -7.63 9.47
C ALA A 74 -23.50 -8.24 10.62
N ALA A 75 -24.12 -7.40 11.45
CA ALA A 75 -25.04 -7.84 12.49
C ALA A 75 -26.37 -8.35 11.89
N ALA A 76 -26.91 -7.67 10.89
CA ALA A 76 -28.15 -8.08 10.22
C ALA A 76 -27.99 -9.30 9.29
N GLY A 77 -26.79 -9.51 8.72
CA GLY A 77 -26.48 -10.62 7.81
C GLY A 77 -26.10 -11.92 8.50
N LYS A 78 -26.09 -11.97 9.83
CA LYS A 78 -25.81 -13.20 10.59
C LYS A 78 -27.02 -14.12 10.51
N ALA A 79 -27.15 -14.81 9.38
CA ALA A 79 -28.12 -15.89 9.23
C ALA A 79 -27.92 -16.90 10.37
N PRO A 80 -29.02 -17.45 10.94
CA PRO A 80 -28.90 -18.47 11.97
C PRO A 80 -28.02 -19.61 11.46
N PRO A 81 -27.21 -20.25 12.33
CA PRO A 81 -26.40 -21.39 11.91
C PRO A 81 -27.32 -22.39 11.21
N ARG A 82 -26.98 -22.75 9.95
CA ARG A 82 -27.74 -23.76 9.22
C ARG A 82 -27.76 -25.03 10.06
N PRO A 83 -28.91 -25.70 10.19
CA PRO A 83 -28.99 -26.93 10.96
C PRO A 83 -27.93 -27.91 10.44
N ALA A 84 -27.19 -28.53 11.36
CA ALA A 84 -26.22 -29.55 11.00
C ALA A 84 -26.96 -30.67 10.27
N LEU A 85 -26.43 -31.07 9.10
CA LEU A 85 -26.96 -32.20 8.35
C LEU A 85 -26.98 -33.42 9.26
N THR A 86 -28.09 -34.13 9.25
CA THR A 86 -28.20 -35.41 9.96
C THR A 86 -27.21 -36.42 9.36
N GLU A 87 -26.82 -37.43 10.14
CA GLU A 87 -25.86 -38.44 9.68
C GLU A 87 -26.33 -39.15 8.40
N GLU A 88 -27.64 -39.31 8.24
CA GLU A 88 -28.29 -39.90 7.08
C GLU A 88 -28.14 -39.02 5.83
N GLU A 89 -28.38 -37.72 5.93
CA GLU A 89 -28.20 -36.78 4.84
C GLU A 89 -26.72 -36.66 4.43
N ALA A 90 -25.82 -36.64 5.41
CA ALA A 90 -24.38 -36.60 5.15
C ALA A 90 -23.88 -37.88 4.45
N LYS A 91 -24.47 -39.04 4.79
CA LYS A 91 -24.19 -40.31 4.13
C LYS A 91 -24.73 -40.33 2.70
N ALA A 92 -25.97 -39.90 2.48
CA ALA A 92 -26.56 -39.80 1.15
C ALA A 92 -25.74 -38.91 0.20
N ILE A 93 -25.22 -37.79 0.69
CA ILE A 93 -24.32 -36.91 -0.08
C ILE A 93 -23.01 -37.62 -0.43
N ARG A 94 -22.43 -38.37 0.52
CA ARG A 94 -21.20 -39.14 0.28
C ARG A 94 -21.41 -40.22 -0.76
N ASP A 95 -22.51 -40.97 -0.66
CA ASP A 95 -22.84 -42.05 -1.57
C ASP A 95 -23.13 -41.52 -2.98
N ALA A 96 -23.85 -40.40 -3.11
CA ALA A 96 -24.05 -39.71 -4.39
C ALA A 96 -22.74 -39.24 -5.02
N ARG A 97 -21.81 -38.70 -4.22
CA ARG A 97 -20.46 -38.32 -4.70
C ARG A 97 -19.65 -39.54 -5.14
N TYR A 98 -19.77 -40.65 -4.42
CA TYR A 98 -19.06 -41.87 -4.75
C TYR A 98 -19.59 -42.50 -6.04
N ALA A 99 -20.91 -42.52 -6.22
CA ALA A 99 -21.57 -42.96 -7.45
C ALA A 99 -21.16 -42.09 -8.65
N ALA A 100 -21.20 -40.77 -8.52
CA ALA A 100 -20.77 -39.85 -9.57
C ALA A 100 -19.28 -40.01 -9.92
N ARG A 101 -18.41 -40.26 -8.93
CA ARG A 101 -16.99 -40.54 -9.15
C ARG A 101 -16.78 -41.87 -9.86
N LYS A 102 -17.55 -42.90 -9.49
CA LYS A 102 -17.49 -44.23 -10.12
C LYS A 102 -17.93 -44.14 -11.59
N GLN A 103 -18.99 -43.40 -11.90
CA GLN A 103 -19.43 -43.17 -13.28
C GLN A 103 -18.43 -42.37 -14.14
N ARG A 104 -17.52 -41.60 -13.52
CA ARG A 104 -16.44 -40.90 -14.25
C ARG A 104 -15.16 -41.70 -14.40
N LYS A 105 -14.97 -42.76 -13.61
CA LYS A 105 -13.73 -43.56 -13.57
C LYS A 105 -13.89 -44.96 -14.14
N GLY A 106 -15.13 -45.42 -14.31
CA GLY A 106 -15.47 -46.62 -15.06
C GLY A 106 -15.67 -46.32 -16.53
#